data_AF-A0A6A6KBN6-F1
#
_entry.id   AF-A0A6A6KBN6-F1
#
_cell.length_a   1.000
_cell.length_b   1.000
_cell.length_c   1.000
_cell.angle_alpha   90.00
_cell.angle_beta   90.00
_cell.angle_gamma   90.00
#
_symmetry.space_group_name_H-M   'P 1'
#
loop_
_entity.id
_entity.type
_entity.pdbx_description
1 polymer ?
#
loop_
_entity_poly.entity_id
_entity_poly.type
_entity_poly.pdbx_seq_one_letter_code
_entity_poly.pdbx_strand_id
1 'polypeptide(L)'
;MADVVVDAMIAEAVRFERASYAGDLQSISWLSMALGGICGSLLGGYALTNIQIETIFLLFSVLPAIQLLSCVLVRENYVGSKVLPEFASSVSSSHLVNGNDIILDEDSFLARKSNRSASRRKKSQKHNAKRTAISTKSRIPEKHNYLTLGWLHSLKAATYSLIDAFRQPIILRPMTWFFLAHVTVPNLSTVMFYYQTESLNLDASFLGTARVVGWLGLMLGTFTYNRYLKTMKLRKILLSAHIGLSFMSLLDMILVSRISLAYGISDKITVLCGSALADAINQFKFMPFLILSGRLCPPGIEGTLFALFMSINNLGSTLGSFTGAALASFLNLSSGSFDNLLLGIAIQVFCTYIPVALLVLIPKDATGIST
;
A
#
# COMPACT_ATOMS: atom_id res chain seq x y z
N MET A 1 0.73 7.69 1.32
CA MET A 1 -0.74 7.54 1.43
C MET A 1 -1.41 7.64 0.07
N ALA A 2 -1.23 8.73 -0.70
CA ALA A 2 -1.83 8.88 -2.03
C ALA A 2 -1.53 7.70 -2.98
N ASP A 3 -0.28 7.23 -3.00
CA ASP A 3 0.15 6.07 -3.80
C ASP A 3 -0.68 4.81 -3.54
N VAL A 4 -0.90 4.48 -2.27
CA VAL A 4 -1.71 3.32 -1.85
C VAL A 4 -3.17 3.44 -2.30
N VAL A 5 -3.72 4.65 -2.25
CA VAL A 5 -5.09 4.92 -2.71
C VAL A 5 -5.18 4.75 -4.22
N VAL A 6 -4.19 5.24 -4.96
CA VAL A 6 -4.11 5.08 -6.42
C VAL A 6 -3.98 3.60 -6.79
N ASP A 7 -3.11 2.83 -6.14
CA ASP A 7 -3.00 1.38 -6.36
C ASP A 7 -4.31 0.64 -6.08
N ALA A 8 -5.01 1.00 -5.00
CA ALA A 8 -6.30 0.41 -4.65
C ALA A 8 -7.40 0.77 -5.66
N MET A 9 -7.47 2.02 -6.09
CA MET A 9 -8.41 2.48 -7.12
C MET A 9 -8.13 1.81 -8.47
N ILE A 10 -6.86 1.63 -8.83
CA ILE A 10 -6.47 0.89 -10.04
C ILE A 10 -6.90 -0.57 -9.92
N ALA A 11 -6.65 -1.22 -8.78
CA ALA A 11 -7.07 -2.60 -8.56
C ALA A 11 -8.60 -2.77 -8.64
N GLU A 12 -9.36 -1.80 -8.12
CA GLU A 12 -10.81 -1.76 -8.23
C GLU A 12 -11.26 -1.56 -9.69
N ALA A 13 -10.70 -0.56 -10.40
CA ALA A 13 -11.04 -0.27 -11.80
C ALA A 13 -10.78 -1.47 -12.73
N VAL A 14 -9.68 -2.19 -12.51
CA VAL A 14 -9.29 -3.39 -13.28
C VAL A 14 -10.31 -4.51 -13.20
N ARG A 15 -11.02 -4.62 -12.07
CA ARG A 15 -12.07 -5.62 -11.89
C ARG A 15 -13.30 -5.28 -12.72
N PHE A 16 -13.59 -3.99 -12.92
CA PHE A 16 -14.69 -3.54 -13.77
C PHE A 16 -14.34 -3.59 -15.28
N GLU A 17 -13.09 -3.31 -15.68
CA GLU A 17 -12.69 -3.14 -17.10
C GLU A 17 -12.02 -4.36 -17.78
N ARG A 18 -12.22 -5.58 -17.27
CA ARG A 18 -11.51 -6.83 -17.65
C ARG A 18 -10.04 -6.84 -17.22
N ALA A 19 -9.62 -7.97 -16.65
CA ALA A 19 -8.29 -8.19 -16.07
C ALA A 19 -7.09 -8.01 -17.03
N SER A 20 -7.32 -7.99 -18.35
CA SER A 20 -6.28 -7.76 -19.36
C SER A 20 -5.68 -6.35 -19.28
N TYR A 21 -6.47 -5.35 -18.89
CA TYR A 21 -6.03 -3.95 -18.82
C TYR A 21 -5.26 -3.58 -17.54
N ALA A 22 -5.17 -4.51 -16.56
CA ALA A 22 -4.52 -4.27 -15.28
C ALA A 22 -3.07 -3.81 -15.37
N GLY A 23 -2.29 -4.50 -16.19
CA GLY A 23 -0.88 -4.18 -16.36
C GLY A 23 -0.69 -2.82 -17.01
N ASP A 24 -1.57 -2.45 -17.94
CA ASP A 24 -1.50 -1.17 -18.64
C ASP A 24 -1.85 0.00 -17.71
N LEU A 25 -2.96 -0.10 -16.97
CA LEU A 25 -3.39 0.95 -16.05
C LEU A 25 -2.34 1.19 -14.94
N GLN A 26 -1.80 0.12 -14.37
CA GLN A 26 -0.77 0.26 -13.35
C GLN A 26 0.55 0.78 -13.93
N SER A 27 0.93 0.37 -15.14
CA SER A 27 2.12 0.92 -15.81
C SER A 27 2.00 2.42 -16.09
N ILE A 28 0.81 2.93 -16.42
CA ILE A 28 0.56 4.36 -16.63
C ILE A 28 0.72 5.13 -15.32
N SER A 29 0.23 4.59 -14.21
CA SER A 29 0.40 5.22 -12.89
C SER A 29 1.87 5.29 -12.49
N TRP A 30 2.62 4.21 -12.67
CA TRP A 30 4.05 4.16 -12.41
C TRP A 30 4.87 5.06 -13.34
N LEU A 31 4.45 5.21 -14.60
CA LEU A 31 5.02 6.17 -15.54
C LEU A 31 4.78 7.62 -15.07
N SER A 32 3.56 7.92 -14.60
CA SER A 32 3.22 9.23 -14.04
C SER A 32 4.03 9.54 -12.77
N MET A 33 4.21 8.55 -11.89
CA MET A 33 5.08 8.65 -10.72
C MET A 33 6.54 8.94 -11.11
N ALA A 34 7.07 8.24 -12.12
CA ALA A 34 8.43 8.49 -12.61
C ALA A 34 8.58 9.89 -13.20
N LEU A 35 7.60 10.38 -13.97
CA LEU A 35 7.60 11.75 -14.49
C LEU A 35 7.58 12.79 -13.36
N GLY A 36 6.72 12.59 -12.36
CA GLY A 36 6.69 13.44 -11.15
C GLY A 36 8.02 13.41 -10.40
N GLY A 37 8.65 12.24 -10.31
CA GLY A 37 9.97 12.04 -9.72
C GLY A 37 11.09 12.78 -10.46
N ILE A 38 11.06 12.78 -11.81
CA ILE A 38 12.00 13.54 -12.65
C ILE A 38 11.85 15.04 -12.40
N CYS A 39 10.63 15.56 -12.52
CA CYS A 39 10.34 16.98 -12.29
C CYS A 39 10.73 17.40 -10.86
N GLY A 40 10.37 16.59 -9.86
CA GLY A 40 10.70 16.85 -8.45
C GLY A 40 12.20 16.81 -8.17
N SER A 41 12.95 15.89 -8.78
CA SER A 41 14.40 15.77 -8.57
C SER A 41 15.17 16.92 -9.25
N LEU A 42 14.75 17.35 -10.44
CA LEU A 42 15.31 18.51 -11.13
C LEU A 42 15.04 19.81 -10.37
N LEU A 43 13.77 20.05 -10.00
CA LEU A 43 13.39 21.25 -9.24
C LEU A 43 14.03 21.25 -7.85
N GLY A 44 14.08 20.10 -7.18
CA GLY A 44 14.72 19.95 -5.87
C GLY A 44 16.23 20.22 -5.92
N GLY A 45 16.94 19.64 -6.90
CA GLY A 45 18.37 19.89 -7.09
C GLY A 45 18.69 21.36 -7.41
N TYR A 46 17.87 22.00 -8.25
CA TYR A 46 18.00 23.42 -8.57
C TYR A 46 17.71 24.31 -7.35
N ALA A 47 16.63 24.02 -6.62
CA ALA A 47 16.21 24.78 -5.46
C ALA A 47 17.26 24.72 -4.34
N LEU A 48 17.82 23.54 -4.06
CA LEU A 48 18.87 23.36 -3.05
C LEU A 48 20.15 24.17 -3.31
N THR A 49 20.40 24.54 -4.56
CA THR A 49 21.62 25.26 -4.94
C THR A 49 21.40 26.78 -5.00
N ASN A 50 20.20 27.23 -5.35
CA ASN A 50 19.93 28.63 -5.70
C ASN A 50 18.94 29.35 -4.78
N ILE A 51 18.23 28.63 -3.90
CA ILE A 51 17.13 29.16 -3.09
C ILE A 51 17.41 28.91 -1.61
N GLN A 52 17.02 29.85 -0.75
CA GLN A 52 17.09 29.67 0.70
C GLN A 52 16.09 28.60 1.18
N ILE A 53 16.50 27.81 2.17
CA ILE A 53 15.78 26.64 2.68
C ILE A 53 14.35 26.97 3.11
N GLU A 54 14.10 28.14 3.71
CA GLU A 54 12.76 28.58 4.14
C GLU A 54 11.79 28.69 2.96
N THR A 55 12.23 29.31 1.87
CA THR A 55 11.44 29.45 0.64
C THR A 55 11.23 28.10 -0.05
N ILE A 56 12.21 27.19 0.05
CA ILE A 56 12.06 25.81 -0.45
C ILE A 56 10.91 25.11 0.30
N PHE A 57 10.90 25.16 1.63
CA PHE A 57 9.83 24.53 2.41
C PHE A 57 8.45 25.12 2.06
N LEU A 58 8.35 26.44 1.91
CA LEU A 58 7.10 27.10 1.53
C LEU A 58 6.63 26.66 0.13
N LEU A 59 7.52 26.67 -0.86
CA LEU A 59 7.21 26.23 -2.23
C LEU A 59 6.78 24.76 -2.27
N PHE A 60 7.52 23.89 -1.57
CA PHE A 60 7.22 22.45 -1.53
C PHE A 60 5.93 22.15 -0.76
N SER A 61 5.50 22.99 0.19
CA SER A 61 4.23 22.82 0.93
C SER A 61 2.99 22.98 0.05
N VAL A 62 3.11 23.70 -1.07
CA VAL A 62 2.02 23.87 -2.05
C VAL A 62 1.64 22.54 -2.70
N LEU A 63 2.62 21.66 -2.96
CA LEU A 63 2.38 20.38 -3.64
C LEU A 63 1.50 19.43 -2.80
N PRO A 64 1.77 19.17 -1.50
CA PRO A 64 0.84 18.45 -0.63
C PRO A 64 -0.51 19.13 -0.47
N ALA A 65 -0.58 20.47 -0.47
CA ALA A 65 -1.84 21.19 -0.38
C ALA A 65 -2.74 20.94 -1.60
N ILE A 66 -2.15 20.95 -2.81
CA ILE A 66 -2.86 20.57 -4.05
C ILE A 66 -3.32 19.11 -3.98
N GLN A 67 -2.48 18.19 -3.48
CA GLN A 67 -2.87 16.79 -3.31
C GLN A 67 -4.05 16.63 -2.34
N LEU A 68 -4.07 17.38 -1.24
CA LEU A 68 -5.14 17.37 -0.26
C LEU A 68 -6.44 17.94 -0.87
N LEU A 69 -6.35 19.03 -1.64
CA LEU A 69 -7.48 19.59 -2.37
C LEU A 69 -8.05 18.60 -3.38
N SER A 70 -7.19 17.88 -4.11
CA SER A 70 -7.60 16.83 -5.04
C SER A 70 -8.37 15.72 -4.33
N CYS A 71 -7.92 15.29 -3.15
CA CYS A 71 -8.62 14.26 -2.36
C CYS A 71 -10.04 14.69 -1.95
N VAL A 72 -10.27 15.97 -1.67
CA VAL A 72 -11.61 16.51 -1.34
C VAL A 72 -12.54 16.49 -2.56
N LEU A 73 -11.99 16.59 -3.77
CA LEU A 73 -12.76 16.60 -5.02
C LEU A 73 -13.07 15.19 -5.54
N VAL A 74 -12.38 14.15 -5.05
CA VAL A 74 -12.66 12.76 -5.42
C VAL A 74 -14.06 12.38 -4.95
N ARG A 75 -14.92 12.08 -5.91
CA ARG A 75 -16.33 11.77 -5.68
C ARG A 75 -16.47 10.28 -5.40
N GLU A 76 -16.80 9.92 -4.16
CA GLU A 76 -17.07 8.53 -3.78
C GLU A 76 -18.45 8.10 -4.32
N ASN A 77 -18.46 7.08 -5.19
CA ASN A 77 -19.70 6.45 -5.61
C ASN A 77 -20.03 5.33 -4.62
N TYR A 78 -21.04 5.54 -3.76
CA TYR A 78 -21.47 4.54 -2.78
C TYR A 78 -22.11 3.35 -3.51
N VAL A 79 -21.34 2.30 -3.79
CA VAL A 79 -21.88 1.03 -4.30
C VAL A 79 -22.61 0.36 -3.13
N GLY A 80 -23.94 0.42 -3.17
CA GLY A 80 -24.81 -0.07 -2.11
C GLY A 80 -24.49 -1.52 -1.70
N SER A 81 -24.39 -1.71 -0.39
CA SER A 81 -24.25 -3.00 0.29
C SER A 81 -25.30 -4.01 -0.21
N LYS A 82 -24.91 -4.88 -1.15
CA LYS A 82 -25.67 -6.08 -1.54
C LYS A 82 -25.21 -7.34 -0.79
N VAL A 83 -24.33 -7.21 0.20
CA VAL A 83 -23.78 -8.35 0.97
C VAL A 83 -24.71 -8.79 2.13
N LEU A 84 -25.78 -8.04 2.41
CA LEU A 84 -26.59 -8.24 3.62
C LEU A 84 -27.77 -9.24 3.58
N PRO A 85 -28.28 -9.80 2.45
CA PRO A 85 -29.39 -10.76 2.54
C PRO A 85 -28.97 -12.21 2.80
N GLU A 86 -27.73 -12.60 2.55
CA GLU A 86 -27.34 -14.03 2.51
C GLU A 86 -26.90 -14.58 3.88
N PHE A 87 -26.48 -13.73 4.81
CA PHE A 87 -26.15 -14.13 6.18
C PHE A 87 -27.34 -14.11 7.14
N ALA A 88 -28.44 -13.46 6.79
CA ALA A 88 -29.66 -13.44 7.61
C ALA A 88 -30.49 -14.73 7.46
N SER A 89 -30.40 -15.40 6.31
CA SER A 89 -31.19 -16.61 6.01
C SER A 89 -30.57 -17.89 6.59
N SER A 90 -29.26 -17.91 6.92
CA SER A 90 -28.57 -19.11 7.43
C SER A 90 -28.57 -19.23 8.96
N VAL A 91 -28.93 -18.17 9.69
CA VAL A 91 -28.96 -18.18 11.17
C VAL A 91 -30.37 -18.46 11.72
N SER A 92 -31.43 -18.24 10.93
CA SER A 92 -32.81 -18.41 11.44
C SER A 92 -33.28 -19.87 11.57
N SER A 93 -32.51 -20.87 11.10
CA SER A 93 -32.96 -22.27 11.02
C SER A 93 -32.30 -23.22 12.03
N SER A 94 -31.43 -22.75 12.94
CA SER A 94 -30.64 -23.64 13.81
C SER A 94 -30.88 -23.51 15.32
N HIS A 95 -31.90 -22.78 15.79
CA HIS A 95 -32.26 -22.75 17.21
C HIS A 95 -33.75 -23.01 17.46
N LEU A 96 -34.13 -24.29 17.44
CA LEU A 96 -35.35 -24.80 18.05
C LEU A 96 -35.08 -26.23 18.54
N VAL A 97 -34.33 -26.36 19.64
CA VAL A 97 -34.23 -27.59 20.42
C VAL A 97 -34.31 -27.25 21.91
N ASN A 98 -35.31 -27.88 22.54
CA ASN A 98 -35.55 -28.14 23.97
C ASN A 98 -35.86 -27.00 24.95
N GLY A 99 -37.08 -27.09 25.49
CA GLY A 99 -37.25 -27.48 26.90
C GLY A 99 -37.70 -26.36 27.84
N ASN A 100 -38.99 -26.34 28.17
CA ASN A 100 -39.45 -26.61 29.54
C ASN A 100 -40.98 -26.57 29.62
N ASP A 101 -41.52 -27.70 30.06
CA ASP A 101 -42.89 -27.92 30.50
C ASP A 101 -43.21 -27.06 31.75
N ILE A 102 -44.28 -26.28 31.69
CA ILE A 102 -45.14 -26.04 32.86
C ILE A 102 -46.58 -26.05 32.36
N ILE A 103 -47.26 -27.15 32.71
CA ILE A 103 -48.70 -27.36 32.58
C ILE A 103 -49.40 -26.57 33.69
N LEU A 104 -50.36 -25.72 33.33
CA LEU A 104 -51.53 -25.44 34.16
C LEU A 104 -52.74 -25.26 33.23
N ASP A 105 -53.65 -26.22 33.31
CA ASP A 105 -54.99 -26.21 32.73
C ASP A 105 -55.85 -25.11 33.37
N GLU A 106 -56.61 -24.38 32.54
CA GLU A 106 -57.99 -24.01 32.90
C GLU A 106 -58.83 -23.74 31.63
N ASP A 107 -59.65 -24.75 31.34
CA ASP A 107 -60.95 -24.77 30.72
C ASP A 107 -61.63 -23.45 30.27
N SER A 108 -61.99 -23.44 28.98
CA SER A 108 -63.40 -23.46 28.52
C SER A 108 -64.02 -22.25 27.77
N PHE A 109 -64.89 -22.67 26.83
CA PHE A 109 -66.05 -22.00 26.24
C PHE A 109 -65.89 -20.97 25.11
N LEU A 110 -66.10 -21.50 23.89
CA LEU A 110 -67.13 -21.12 22.92
C LEU A 110 -67.59 -19.63 22.90
N ALA A 111 -67.40 -18.94 21.77
CA ALA A 111 -68.53 -18.48 20.96
C ALA A 111 -68.09 -17.81 19.65
N ARG A 112 -68.86 -18.17 18.63
CA ARG A 112 -68.82 -17.80 17.21
C ARG A 112 -69.68 -16.54 16.98
N LYS A 113 -69.42 -15.87 15.84
CA LYS A 113 -70.24 -14.82 15.15
C LYS A 113 -69.94 -13.38 15.61
N SER A 114 -69.96 -12.34 14.77
CA SER A 114 -70.47 -12.14 13.41
C SER A 114 -69.87 -10.88 12.76
N ASN A 115 -69.76 -10.93 11.43
CA ASN A 115 -69.67 -9.78 10.52
C ASN A 115 -70.74 -8.69 10.78
N ARG A 116 -70.38 -7.41 10.64
CA ARG A 116 -70.91 -6.49 9.60
C ARG A 116 -70.44 -5.04 9.75
N SER A 117 -69.64 -4.62 8.76
CA SER A 117 -69.76 -3.40 7.93
C SER A 117 -70.47 -2.13 8.45
N ALA A 118 -69.71 -1.03 8.30
CA ALA A 118 -70.05 0.25 7.67
C ALA A 118 -70.61 1.42 8.51
N SER A 119 -69.89 2.55 8.45
CA SER A 119 -70.32 3.81 7.80
C SER A 119 -70.10 5.11 8.62
N ARG A 120 -69.21 5.96 8.10
CA ARG A 120 -69.34 7.43 7.85
C ARG A 120 -69.74 8.41 8.99
N ARG A 121 -68.81 9.35 9.26
CA ARG A 121 -68.84 10.81 8.90
C ARG A 121 -68.55 11.80 10.05
N LYS A 122 -67.51 12.62 9.80
CA LYS A 122 -67.10 13.91 10.38
C LYS A 122 -68.19 14.79 11.04
N LYS A 123 -67.86 15.42 12.18
CA LYS A 123 -67.87 16.89 12.33
C LYS A 123 -67.02 17.39 13.50
N SER A 124 -66.43 18.56 13.28
CA SER A 124 -65.47 19.33 14.08
C SER A 124 -66.16 20.20 15.13
N GLN A 125 -65.57 20.38 16.32
CA GLN A 125 -65.38 21.71 16.92
C GLN A 125 -64.46 21.67 18.15
N LYS A 126 -63.88 22.84 18.42
CA LYS A 126 -62.61 23.14 19.08
C LYS A 126 -62.92 24.11 20.23
N HIS A 127 -62.43 23.87 21.46
CA HIS A 127 -61.83 24.93 22.29
C HIS A 127 -61.13 24.41 23.55
N ASN A 128 -60.04 25.11 23.86
CA ASN A 128 -59.02 24.88 24.88
C ASN A 128 -59.54 24.98 26.32
N ALA A 129 -58.95 24.20 27.24
CA ALA A 129 -57.92 24.67 28.18
C ALA A 129 -57.90 23.79 29.45
N LYS A 130 -56.78 23.10 29.70
CA LYS A 130 -56.15 23.04 31.03
C LYS A 130 -54.77 22.38 30.92
N ARG A 131 -53.75 23.21 31.16
CA ARG A 131 -52.36 22.78 31.44
C ARG A 131 -52.38 21.88 32.66
N THR A 132 -51.87 20.66 32.51
CA THR A 132 -51.35 19.88 33.64
C THR A 132 -50.01 19.33 33.18
N ALA A 133 -48.96 19.71 33.91
CA ALA A 133 -47.58 19.35 33.61
C ALA A 133 -47.39 17.83 33.67
N ILE A 134 -46.95 17.23 32.57
CA ILE A 134 -46.40 15.88 32.56
C ILE A 134 -45.01 15.99 31.94
N SER A 135 -44.01 15.79 32.80
CA SER A 135 -42.63 15.50 32.44
C SER A 135 -42.61 14.42 31.36
N THR A 136 -42.18 14.78 30.14
CA THR A 136 -41.79 13.79 29.13
C THR A 136 -40.45 14.21 28.55
N LYS A 137 -39.42 13.72 29.24
CA LYS A 137 -38.08 13.39 28.78
C LYS A 137 -37.83 13.71 27.29
N SER A 138 -36.87 14.61 27.09
CA SER A 138 -36.19 14.90 25.83
C SER A 138 -36.04 13.65 24.95
N ARG A 139 -36.74 13.63 23.81
CA ARG A 139 -36.27 12.89 22.64
C ARG A 139 -34.95 13.52 22.21
N ILE A 140 -34.03 12.69 21.68
CA ILE A 140 -32.61 12.93 21.35
C ILE A 140 -31.73 12.35 22.49
N PRO A 141 -31.30 11.07 22.38
CA PRO A 141 -30.05 10.76 21.68
C PRO A 141 -29.96 9.32 21.08
N GLU A 142 -30.90 8.85 20.26
CA GLU A 142 -30.80 7.49 19.70
C GLU A 142 -30.06 7.42 18.35
N LYS A 143 -30.04 8.49 17.55
CA LYS A 143 -29.49 8.46 16.17
C LYS A 143 -27.95 8.29 16.09
N HIS A 144 -27.22 8.71 17.13
CA HIS A 144 -25.75 8.60 17.17
C HIS A 144 -25.27 7.18 17.49
N ASN A 145 -26.06 6.40 18.22
CA ASN A 145 -25.72 5.02 18.59
C ASN A 145 -25.89 4.04 17.42
N TYR A 146 -26.82 4.27 16.49
CA TYR A 146 -26.96 3.43 15.29
C TYR A 146 -25.83 3.64 14.27
N LEU A 147 -25.32 4.87 14.14
CA LEU A 147 -24.20 5.18 13.25
C LEU A 147 -22.86 4.65 13.80
N THR A 148 -22.62 4.79 15.10
CA THR A 148 -21.42 4.27 15.76
C THR A 148 -21.41 2.74 15.82
N LEU A 149 -22.56 2.10 16.09
CA LEU A 149 -22.70 0.65 16.05
C LEU A 149 -22.56 0.09 14.61
N GLY A 150 -23.10 0.79 13.62
CA GLY A 150 -22.95 0.44 12.20
C GLY A 150 -21.51 0.58 11.70
N TRP A 151 -20.80 1.63 12.11
CA TRP A 151 -19.38 1.83 11.79
C TRP A 151 -18.49 0.77 12.44
N LEU A 152 -18.72 0.44 13.71
CA LEU A 152 -18.00 -0.63 14.40
C LEU A 152 -18.27 -2.00 13.77
N HIS A 153 -19.50 -2.28 13.36
CA HIS A 153 -19.83 -3.51 12.66
C HIS A 153 -19.17 -3.58 11.28
N SER A 154 -19.15 -2.46 10.54
CA SER A 154 -18.43 -2.34 9.26
C SER A 154 -16.93 -2.54 9.44
N LEU A 155 -16.32 -1.94 10.46
CA LEU A 155 -14.91 -2.11 10.80
C LEU A 155 -14.61 -3.56 11.18
N LYS A 156 -15.49 -4.20 11.96
CA LYS A 156 -15.35 -5.61 12.35
C LYS A 156 -15.48 -6.54 11.14
N ALA A 157 -16.38 -6.24 10.20
CA ALA A 157 -16.50 -7.00 8.97
C ALA A 157 -15.26 -6.82 8.06
N ALA A 158 -14.80 -5.59 7.87
CA ALA A 158 -13.59 -5.29 7.09
C ALA A 158 -12.34 -5.94 7.69
N THR A 159 -12.18 -5.91 9.01
CA THR A 159 -11.06 -6.56 9.70
C THR A 159 -11.12 -8.09 9.59
N TYR A 160 -12.30 -8.70 9.72
CA TYR A 160 -12.45 -10.15 9.53
C TYR A 160 -12.11 -10.57 8.09
N SER A 161 -12.66 -9.87 7.09
CA SER A 161 -12.36 -10.12 5.68
C SER A 161 -10.88 -9.90 5.35
N LEU A 162 -10.24 -8.90 5.97
CA LEU A 162 -8.82 -8.66 5.82
C LEU A 162 -7.97 -9.79 6.43
N ILE A 163 -8.33 -10.28 7.61
CA ILE A 163 -7.63 -11.42 8.25
C ILE A 163 -7.79 -12.67 7.39
N ASP A 164 -8.97 -12.92 6.84
CA ASP A 164 -9.22 -14.05 5.96
C ASP A 164 -8.41 -13.95 4.65
N ALA A 165 -8.42 -12.78 4.00
CA ALA A 165 -7.61 -12.51 2.81
C ALA A 165 -6.10 -12.64 3.08
N PHE A 166 -5.63 -12.13 4.22
CA PHE A 166 -4.23 -12.22 4.62
C PHE A 166 -3.80 -13.66 4.96
N ARG A 167 -4.73 -14.51 5.43
CA ARG A 167 -4.46 -15.94 5.65
C ARG A 167 -4.33 -16.73 4.35
N GLN A 168 -4.76 -16.18 3.21
CA GLN A 168 -4.60 -16.87 1.94
C GLN A 168 -3.11 -17.01 1.59
N PRO A 169 -2.60 -18.24 1.38
CA PRO A 169 -1.18 -18.46 1.14
C PRO A 169 -0.69 -17.83 -0.16
N ILE A 170 -1.59 -17.53 -1.09
CA ILE A 170 -1.28 -16.84 -2.35
C ILE A 170 -0.83 -15.37 -2.11
N ILE A 171 -1.32 -14.74 -1.05
CA ILE A 171 -1.03 -13.34 -0.68
C ILE A 171 0.07 -13.28 0.39
N LEU A 172 -0.07 -14.09 1.45
CA LEU A 172 0.86 -14.11 2.59
C LEU A 172 2.30 -14.43 2.18
N ARG A 173 2.49 -15.43 1.29
CA ARG A 173 3.81 -15.92 0.90
C ARG A 173 4.63 -14.84 0.18
N PRO A 174 4.12 -14.18 -0.89
CA PRO A 174 4.79 -13.03 -1.48
C PRO A 174 5.01 -11.86 -0.51
N MET A 175 4.02 -11.50 0.33
CA MET A 175 4.18 -10.40 1.28
C MET A 175 5.29 -10.67 2.29
N THR A 176 5.36 -11.90 2.80
CA THR A 176 6.44 -12.36 3.70
C THR A 176 7.78 -12.33 2.99
N TRP A 177 7.82 -12.71 1.71
CA TRP A 177 9.04 -12.63 0.92
C TRP A 177 9.53 -11.19 0.75
N PHE A 178 8.65 -10.22 0.44
CA PHE A 178 9.03 -8.80 0.36
C PHE A 178 9.51 -8.26 1.71
N PHE A 179 8.81 -8.60 2.79
CA PHE A 179 9.22 -8.22 4.14
C PHE A 179 10.62 -8.75 4.47
N LEU A 180 10.84 -10.05 4.26
CA LEU A 180 12.16 -10.66 4.46
C LEU A 180 13.22 -10.04 3.55
N ALA A 181 12.88 -9.74 2.28
CA ALA A 181 13.80 -9.11 1.35
C ALA A 181 14.30 -7.75 1.83
N HIS A 182 13.44 -6.95 2.48
CA HIS A 182 13.83 -5.67 3.07
C HIS A 182 14.62 -5.80 4.37
N VAL A 183 14.30 -6.81 5.19
CA VAL A 183 14.96 -7.02 6.49
C VAL A 183 16.34 -7.65 6.32
N THR A 184 16.49 -8.63 5.43
CA THR A 184 17.74 -9.38 5.28
C THR A 184 18.83 -8.60 4.57
N VAL A 185 18.47 -7.63 3.73
CA VAL A 185 19.44 -6.79 3.01
C VAL A 185 19.72 -5.54 3.85
N PRO A 186 20.93 -5.38 4.43
CA PRO A 186 21.26 -4.20 5.21
C PRO A 186 21.21 -2.95 4.33
N ASN A 187 20.45 -1.94 4.74
CA ASN A 187 20.34 -0.70 3.99
C ASN A 187 21.49 0.25 4.35
N LEU A 188 22.51 0.33 3.49
CA LEU A 188 23.65 1.25 3.62
C LEU A 188 23.48 2.55 2.80
N SER A 189 22.26 2.87 2.34
CA SER A 189 22.00 4.05 1.50
C SER A 189 22.43 5.37 2.16
N THR A 190 22.25 5.51 3.47
CA THR A 190 22.68 6.70 4.22
C THR A 190 24.20 6.83 4.29
N VAL A 191 24.92 5.74 4.55
CA VAL A 191 26.39 5.72 4.58
C VAL A 191 26.96 6.00 3.20
N MET A 192 26.36 5.40 2.16
CA MET A 192 26.73 5.66 0.76
C MET A 192 26.50 7.13 0.38
N PHE A 193 25.40 7.74 0.84
CA PHE A 193 25.15 9.16 0.64
C PHE A 193 26.24 10.03 1.29
N TYR A 194 26.62 9.77 2.55
CA TYR A 194 27.73 10.48 3.21
C TYR A 194 29.06 10.29 2.49
N TYR A 195 29.35 9.08 2.00
CA TYR A 195 30.55 8.82 1.19
C TYR A 195 30.54 9.66 -0.10
N GLN A 196 29.39 9.73 -0.78
CA GLN A 196 29.21 10.53 -1.99
C GLN A 196 29.36 12.04 -1.77
N THR A 197 28.89 12.56 -0.64
CA THR A 197 28.99 13.98 -0.32
C THR A 197 30.36 14.38 0.25
N GLU A 198 30.92 13.60 1.18
CA GLU A 198 32.14 13.98 1.91
C GLU A 198 33.43 13.49 1.24
N SER A 199 33.44 12.26 0.71
CA SER A 199 34.66 11.67 0.11
C SER A 199 34.78 11.93 -1.38
N LEU A 200 33.65 12.04 -2.07
CA LEU A 200 33.59 12.31 -3.51
C LEU A 200 33.29 13.79 -3.83
N ASN A 201 32.94 14.60 -2.82
CA ASN A 201 32.60 16.02 -2.95
C ASN A 201 31.59 16.28 -4.09
N LEU A 202 30.54 15.44 -4.17
CA LEU A 202 29.50 15.60 -5.17
C LEU A 202 28.48 16.65 -4.74
N ASP A 203 28.22 17.62 -5.62
CA ASP A 203 27.22 18.65 -5.38
C ASP A 203 25.80 18.07 -5.22
N ALA A 204 24.98 18.73 -4.40
CA ALA A 204 23.57 18.38 -4.24
C ALA A 204 22.79 18.41 -5.57
N SER A 205 23.15 19.30 -6.49
CA SER A 205 22.59 19.38 -7.85
C SER A 205 22.91 18.12 -8.67
N PHE A 206 24.10 17.55 -8.50
CA PHE A 206 24.51 16.31 -9.15
C PHE A 206 23.77 15.11 -8.56
N LEU A 207 23.62 15.03 -7.24
CA LEU A 207 22.81 14.01 -6.57
C LEU A 207 21.33 14.05 -7.02
N GLY A 208 20.78 15.26 -7.22
CA GLY A 208 19.46 15.45 -7.83
C GLY A 208 19.39 14.92 -9.26
N THR A 209 20.41 15.18 -10.07
CA THR A 209 20.52 14.66 -11.45
C THR A 209 20.67 13.14 -11.47
N ALA A 210 21.41 12.55 -10.53
CA ALA A 210 21.53 11.09 -10.39
C ALA A 210 20.15 10.47 -10.11
N ARG A 211 19.33 11.07 -9.24
CA ARG A 211 17.95 10.62 -9.01
C ARG A 211 17.09 10.66 -10.27
N VAL A 212 17.27 11.66 -11.14
CA VAL A 212 16.58 11.73 -12.45
C VAL A 212 16.92 10.52 -13.32
N VAL A 213 18.19 10.09 -13.34
CA VAL A 213 18.60 8.88 -14.06
C VAL A 213 17.93 7.64 -13.48
N GLY A 214 17.79 7.55 -12.16
CA GLY A 214 17.02 6.50 -11.50
C GLY A 214 15.55 6.47 -11.97
N TRP A 215 14.88 7.63 -12.00
CA TRP A 215 13.50 7.73 -12.49
C TRP A 215 13.37 7.40 -13.99
N LEU A 216 14.33 7.79 -14.82
CA LEU A 216 14.39 7.38 -16.23
C LEU A 216 14.59 5.86 -16.36
N GLY A 217 15.41 5.26 -15.50
CA GLY A 217 15.56 3.81 -15.39
C GLY A 217 14.26 3.11 -15.02
N LEU A 218 13.52 3.65 -14.05
CA LEU A 218 12.19 3.12 -13.67
C LEU A 218 11.20 3.24 -14.83
N MET A 219 11.22 4.37 -15.54
CA MET A 219 10.38 4.62 -16.70
C MET A 219 10.65 3.60 -17.83
N LEU A 220 11.92 3.37 -18.15
CA LEU A 220 12.35 2.37 -19.13
C LEU A 220 12.00 0.94 -18.68
N GLY A 221 12.18 0.64 -17.38
CA GLY A 221 11.82 -0.64 -16.79
C GLY A 221 10.31 -0.90 -16.87
N THR A 222 9.49 0.10 -16.58
CA THR A 222 8.03 0.05 -16.66
C THR A 222 7.57 -0.15 -18.10
N PHE A 223 8.18 0.55 -19.06
CA PHE A 223 7.93 0.35 -20.49
C PHE A 223 8.37 -1.04 -20.99
N THR A 224 9.47 -1.56 -20.46
CA THR A 224 9.93 -2.92 -20.73
C THR A 224 8.96 -3.94 -20.14
N TYR A 225 8.36 -3.65 -18.98
CA TYR A 225 7.37 -4.50 -18.33
C TYR A 225 6.10 -4.65 -19.15
N ASN A 226 5.30 -3.56 -19.27
CA ASN A 226 4.98 -3.02 -20.59
C ASN A 226 4.78 -4.01 -21.74
N ARG A 227 5.91 -4.19 -22.43
CA ARG A 227 6.06 -4.88 -23.69
C ARG A 227 6.38 -6.37 -23.55
N TYR A 228 7.19 -6.75 -22.55
CA TYR A 228 7.81 -8.09 -22.51
C TYR A 228 7.59 -8.85 -21.20
N LEU A 229 7.61 -8.20 -20.03
CA LEU A 229 7.63 -8.92 -18.75
C LEU A 229 6.24 -9.34 -18.26
N LYS A 230 5.15 -8.75 -18.76
CA LYS A 230 3.77 -9.12 -18.36
C LYS A 230 3.45 -10.61 -18.59
N THR A 231 4.01 -11.20 -19.65
CA THR A 231 3.80 -12.60 -20.02
C THR A 231 4.65 -13.55 -19.19
N MET A 232 5.64 -13.03 -18.47
CA MET A 232 6.54 -13.84 -17.64
C MET A 232 5.93 -14.11 -16.25
N LYS A 233 6.41 -15.19 -15.62
CA LYS A 233 6.06 -15.54 -14.24
C LYS A 233 6.69 -14.54 -13.26
N LEU A 234 5.97 -14.14 -12.22
CA LEU A 234 6.45 -13.19 -11.21
C LEU A 234 7.80 -13.62 -10.61
N ARG A 235 7.98 -14.91 -10.33
CA ARG A 235 9.25 -15.46 -9.80
C ARG A 235 10.45 -15.15 -10.70
N LYS A 236 10.29 -15.21 -12.03
CA LYS A 236 11.37 -14.93 -12.98
C LYS A 236 11.69 -13.43 -13.03
N ILE A 237 10.66 -12.58 -12.91
CA ILE A 237 10.83 -11.12 -12.86
C ILE A 237 11.58 -10.73 -11.58
N LEU A 238 11.17 -11.25 -10.42
CA LEU A 238 11.83 -10.98 -9.15
C LEU A 238 13.25 -11.55 -9.07
N LEU A 239 13.50 -12.72 -9.66
CA LEU A 239 14.84 -13.27 -9.82
C LEU A 239 15.71 -12.36 -10.69
N SER A 240 15.22 -11.95 -11.85
CA SER A 240 15.93 -11.03 -12.75
C SER A 240 16.22 -9.68 -12.09
N ALA A 241 15.28 -9.16 -11.29
CA ALA A 241 15.47 -7.93 -10.54
C ALA A 241 16.55 -8.06 -9.46
N HIS A 242 16.63 -9.20 -8.76
CA HIS A 242 17.69 -9.42 -7.76
C HIS A 242 19.06 -9.63 -8.40
N ILE A 243 19.14 -10.31 -9.55
CA ILE A 243 20.37 -10.41 -10.32
C ILE A 243 20.82 -9.01 -10.76
N GLY A 244 19.90 -8.19 -11.28
CA GLY A 244 20.18 -6.79 -11.63
C GLY A 244 20.63 -5.97 -10.42
N LEU A 245 19.99 -6.12 -9.26
CA LEU A 245 20.37 -5.41 -8.04
C LEU A 245 21.77 -5.81 -7.56
N SER A 246 22.08 -7.12 -7.57
CA SER A 246 23.40 -7.63 -7.24
C SER A 246 24.47 -7.06 -8.20
N PHE A 247 24.18 -6.99 -9.50
CA PHE A 247 25.07 -6.37 -10.48
C PHE A 247 25.30 -4.88 -10.18
N MET A 248 24.25 -4.11 -9.85
CA MET A 248 24.41 -2.70 -9.48
C MET A 248 25.21 -2.53 -8.18
N SER A 249 25.00 -3.38 -7.19
CA SER A 249 25.80 -3.36 -5.96
C SER A 249 27.27 -3.73 -6.16
N LEU A 250 27.58 -4.55 -7.18
CA LEU A 250 28.97 -4.77 -7.60
C LEU A 250 29.60 -3.51 -8.22
N LEU A 251 28.82 -2.72 -8.97
CA LEU A 251 29.27 -1.41 -9.46
C LEU A 251 29.54 -0.43 -8.31
N ASP A 252 28.71 -0.44 -7.26
CA ASP A 252 28.96 0.34 -6.04
C ASP A 252 30.24 -0.12 -5.31
N MET A 253 30.54 -1.41 -5.32
CA MET A 253 31.80 -1.95 -4.79
C MET A 253 33.02 -1.48 -5.60
N ILE A 254 32.90 -1.43 -6.94
CA ILE A 254 33.94 -0.89 -7.84
C ILE A 254 34.16 0.60 -7.57
N LEU A 255 33.09 1.37 -7.31
CA LEU A 255 33.19 2.78 -6.93
C LEU A 255 33.98 2.98 -5.63
N VAL A 256 33.66 2.20 -4.59
CA VAL A 256 34.31 2.33 -3.27
C VAL A 256 35.77 1.89 -3.31
N SER A 257 36.10 0.86 -4.08
CA SER A 257 37.48 0.40 -4.28
C SER A 257 38.35 1.35 -5.14
N ARG A 258 37.77 2.44 -5.68
CA ARG A 258 38.43 3.40 -6.59
C ARG A 258 39.05 2.76 -7.85
N ILE A 259 38.70 1.52 -8.16
CA ILE A 259 39.13 0.82 -9.37
C ILE A 259 38.59 1.53 -10.62
N SER A 260 37.43 2.19 -10.53
CA SER A 260 36.87 3.07 -11.57
C SER A 260 37.90 4.06 -12.12
N LEU A 261 38.71 4.63 -11.23
CA LEU A 261 39.69 5.67 -11.54
C LEU A 261 40.91 5.10 -12.27
N ALA A 262 41.30 3.85 -11.97
CA ALA A 262 42.35 3.13 -12.69
C ALA A 262 41.97 2.80 -14.15
N TYR A 263 40.68 2.61 -14.42
CA TYR A 263 40.14 2.44 -15.78
C TYR A 263 39.77 3.77 -16.47
N GLY A 264 40.02 4.92 -15.82
CA GLY A 264 39.73 6.25 -16.37
C GLY A 264 38.24 6.63 -16.38
N ILE A 265 37.38 5.90 -15.67
CA ILE A 265 35.96 6.20 -15.56
C ILE A 265 35.75 7.22 -14.44
N SER A 266 35.03 8.31 -14.75
CA SER A 266 34.69 9.32 -13.74
C SER A 266 33.78 8.72 -12.65
N ASP A 267 34.10 9.00 -11.39
CA ASP A 267 33.29 8.57 -10.24
C ASP A 267 31.83 9.01 -10.36
N LYS A 268 31.57 10.16 -11.01
CA LYS A 268 30.23 10.65 -11.34
C LYS A 268 29.43 9.65 -12.17
N ILE A 269 30.03 9.10 -13.22
CA ILE A 269 29.35 8.15 -14.12
C ILE A 269 29.06 6.84 -13.38
N THR A 270 29.99 6.40 -12.55
CA THR A 270 29.84 5.18 -11.75
C THR A 270 28.72 5.33 -10.72
N VAL A 271 28.59 6.48 -10.05
CA VAL A 271 27.46 6.79 -9.14
C VAL A 271 26.12 6.82 -9.89
N LEU A 272 26.08 7.43 -11.08
CA LEU A 272 24.87 7.44 -11.93
C LEU A 272 24.44 6.02 -12.34
N CYS A 273 25.41 5.15 -12.63
CA CYS A 273 25.12 3.81 -13.12
C CYS A 273 24.84 2.81 -11.99
N GLY A 274 25.54 2.91 -10.86
CA GLY A 274 25.34 2.02 -9.71
C GLY A 274 24.12 2.43 -8.89
N SER A 275 24.33 3.34 -7.95
CA SER A 275 23.35 3.67 -6.90
C SER A 275 22.00 4.15 -7.47
N ALA A 276 22.00 5.02 -8.49
CA ALA A 276 20.75 5.54 -9.04
C ALA A 276 19.91 4.48 -9.79
N LEU A 277 20.54 3.57 -10.54
CA LEU A 277 19.83 2.45 -11.17
C LEU A 277 19.44 1.36 -10.17
N ALA A 278 20.21 1.16 -9.10
CA ALA A 278 19.85 0.25 -8.01
C ALA A 278 18.52 0.69 -7.36
N ASP A 279 18.34 1.99 -7.10
CA ASP A 279 17.08 2.56 -6.60
C ASP A 279 15.93 2.31 -7.58
N ALA A 280 16.16 2.47 -8.89
CA ALA A 280 15.17 2.19 -9.92
C ALA A 280 14.72 0.73 -9.91
N ILE A 281 15.65 -0.22 -9.78
CA ILE A 281 15.38 -1.65 -9.70
C ILE A 281 14.58 -2.00 -8.44
N ASN A 282 14.91 -1.36 -7.31
CA ASN A 282 14.18 -1.53 -6.05
C ASN A 282 12.75 -1.00 -6.11
N GLN A 283 12.49 0.06 -6.87
CA GLN A 283 11.12 0.51 -7.13
C GLN A 283 10.40 -0.43 -8.11
N PHE A 284 11.08 -0.83 -9.19
CA PHE A 284 10.52 -1.68 -10.22
C PHE A 284 9.97 -3.03 -9.70
N LYS A 285 10.63 -3.66 -8.72
CA LYS A 285 10.17 -4.95 -8.14
C LYS A 285 8.78 -4.87 -7.49
N PHE A 286 8.35 -3.70 -7.02
CA PHE A 286 7.04 -3.53 -6.38
C PHE A 286 5.90 -3.59 -7.38
N MET A 287 6.08 -2.98 -8.55
CA MET A 287 5.03 -2.85 -9.57
C MET A 287 4.40 -4.20 -9.98
N PRO A 288 5.15 -5.23 -10.43
CA PRO A 288 4.58 -6.52 -10.80
C PRO A 288 3.83 -7.21 -9.67
N PHE A 289 4.29 -7.01 -8.43
CA PHE A 289 3.66 -7.58 -7.26
C PHE A 289 2.33 -6.89 -6.94
N LEU A 290 2.27 -5.56 -7.01
CA LEU A 290 1.03 -4.82 -6.79
C LEU A 290 -0.02 -5.17 -7.85
N ILE A 291 0.38 -5.37 -9.12
CA ILE A 291 -0.52 -5.85 -10.19
C ILE A 291 -1.11 -7.21 -9.82
N LEU A 292 -0.28 -8.14 -9.36
CA LEU A 292 -0.74 -9.46 -8.95
C LEU A 292 -1.63 -9.37 -7.70
N SER A 293 -1.24 -8.56 -6.72
CA SER A 293 -2.00 -8.35 -5.49
C SER A 293 -3.39 -7.83 -5.81
N GLY A 294 -3.52 -6.81 -6.65
CA GLY A 294 -4.82 -6.23 -7.03
C GLY A 294 -5.78 -7.24 -7.68
N ARG A 295 -5.25 -8.23 -8.40
CA ARG A 295 -6.05 -9.32 -8.98
C ARG A 295 -6.50 -10.36 -7.95
N LEU A 296 -5.68 -10.59 -6.93
CA LEU A 296 -5.93 -11.58 -5.88
C LEU A 296 -6.75 -11.01 -4.71
N CYS A 297 -6.76 -9.69 -4.52
CA CYS A 297 -7.57 -9.01 -3.52
C CYS A 297 -9.04 -9.42 -3.66
N PRO A 298 -9.76 -9.77 -2.58
CA PRO A 298 -11.20 -9.93 -2.63
C PRO A 298 -11.93 -8.58 -2.74
N PRO A 299 -13.16 -8.55 -3.29
CA PRO A 299 -13.94 -7.32 -3.50
C PRO A 299 -14.26 -6.59 -2.21
N GLY A 300 -14.07 -5.27 -2.23
CA GLY A 300 -14.48 -4.36 -1.17
C GLY A 300 -13.44 -4.20 -0.06
N ILE A 301 -12.27 -4.83 -0.16
CA ILE A 301 -11.16 -4.66 0.79
C ILE A 301 -9.84 -4.27 0.14
N GLU A 302 -9.83 -3.98 -1.17
CA GLU A 302 -8.63 -3.65 -1.94
C GLU A 302 -7.79 -2.57 -1.22
N GLY A 303 -8.43 -1.45 -0.86
CA GLY A 303 -7.77 -0.35 -0.13
C GLY A 303 -7.12 -0.77 1.18
N THR A 304 -7.81 -1.56 2.00
CA THR A 304 -7.26 -2.04 3.28
C THR A 304 -6.12 -3.05 3.10
N LEU A 305 -6.17 -3.89 2.05
CA LEU A 305 -5.11 -4.86 1.78
C LEU A 305 -3.84 -4.17 1.27
N PHE A 306 -3.97 -3.21 0.35
CA PHE A 306 -2.83 -2.41 -0.11
C PHE A 306 -2.25 -1.54 1.02
N ALA A 307 -3.09 -1.00 1.91
CA ALA A 307 -2.60 -0.28 3.09
C ALA A 307 -1.82 -1.19 4.05
N LEU A 308 -2.30 -2.42 4.28
CA LEU A 308 -1.58 -3.42 5.07
C LEU A 308 -0.24 -3.77 4.41
N PHE A 309 -0.24 -4.03 3.11
CA PHE A 309 0.97 -4.34 2.34
C PHE A 309 2.02 -3.24 2.47
N MET A 310 1.63 -2.00 2.25
CA MET A 310 2.53 -0.85 2.32
C MET A 310 3.03 -0.60 3.75
N SER A 311 2.20 -0.89 4.76
CA SER A 311 2.61 -0.82 6.17
C SER A 311 3.66 -1.88 6.52
N ILE A 312 3.46 -3.13 6.09
CA ILE A 312 4.45 -4.21 6.27
C ILE A 312 5.76 -3.86 5.56
N ASN A 313 5.68 -3.30 4.35
CA ASN A 313 6.84 -2.90 3.59
C ASN A 313 7.62 -1.74 4.25
N ASN A 314 6.91 -0.73 4.75
CA ASN A 314 7.53 0.37 5.51
C ASN A 314 8.18 -0.14 6.80
N LEU A 315 7.56 -1.10 7.50
CA LEU A 315 8.15 -1.75 8.66
C LEU A 315 9.43 -2.52 8.28
N GLY A 316 9.39 -3.29 7.18
CA GLY A 316 10.56 -3.99 6.64
C GLY A 316 11.70 -3.03 6.30
N SER A 317 11.41 -1.92 5.63
CA SER A 317 12.40 -0.86 5.31
C SER A 317 13.01 -0.23 6.57
N THR A 318 12.19 0.01 7.59
CA THR A 318 12.65 0.55 8.88
C THR A 318 13.60 -0.43 9.57
N LEU A 319 13.24 -1.72 9.62
CA LEU A 319 14.09 -2.77 10.19
C LEU A 319 15.38 -2.99 9.37
N GLY A 320 15.31 -2.93 8.04
CA GLY A 320 16.47 -3.00 7.16
C GLY A 320 17.43 -1.81 7.38
N SER A 321 16.88 -0.63 7.68
CA SER A 321 17.66 0.57 8.03
C SER A 321 18.33 0.45 9.40
N PHE A 322 17.63 -0.12 10.40
CA PHE A 322 18.26 -0.45 11.68
C PHE A 322 19.36 -1.51 11.53
N THR A 323 19.14 -2.52 10.69
CA THR A 323 20.14 -3.56 10.41
C THR A 323 21.36 -2.98 9.69
N GLY A 324 21.15 -2.07 8.74
CA GLY A 324 22.22 -1.32 8.07
C GLY A 324 23.00 -0.42 9.02
N ALA A 325 22.31 0.31 9.91
CA ALA A 325 22.96 1.14 10.93
C ALA A 325 23.75 0.30 11.95
N ALA A 326 23.22 -0.85 12.37
CA ALA A 326 23.91 -1.78 13.24
C ALA A 326 25.19 -2.34 12.58
N LEU A 327 25.10 -2.71 11.29
CA LEU A 327 26.26 -3.13 10.50
C LEU A 327 27.29 -2.00 10.37
N ALA A 328 26.84 -0.77 10.12
CA ALA A 328 27.73 0.38 10.03
C ALA A 328 28.46 0.67 11.35
N SER A 329 27.76 0.57 12.48
CA SER A 329 28.35 0.69 13.81
C SER A 329 29.34 -0.43 14.10
N PHE A 330 29.04 -1.68 13.73
CA PHE A 330 29.95 -2.81 13.92
C PHE A 330 31.26 -2.66 13.11
N LEU A 331 31.16 -2.07 11.92
CA LEU A 331 32.31 -1.79 11.05
C LEU A 331 33.03 -0.47 11.38
N ASN A 332 32.62 0.23 12.44
CA ASN A 332 33.13 1.54 12.85
C ASN A 332 33.11 2.58 11.71
N LEU A 333 32.05 2.58 10.91
CA LEU A 333 31.84 3.56 9.85
C LEU A 333 31.34 4.87 10.47
N SER A 334 32.11 5.94 10.28
CA SER A 334 31.81 7.29 10.75
C SER A 334 31.99 8.30 9.62
N SER A 335 31.34 9.47 9.74
CA SER A 335 31.61 10.63 8.87
C SER A 335 33.11 10.97 8.97
N GLY A 336 33.86 10.66 7.91
CA GLY A 336 35.32 10.85 7.82
C GLY A 336 36.18 9.58 7.76
N SER A 337 35.66 8.39 8.09
CA SER A 337 36.41 7.12 8.02
C SER A 337 35.59 6.02 7.36
N PHE A 338 35.90 5.75 6.08
CA PHE A 338 35.15 4.81 5.22
C PHE A 338 35.93 3.54 4.87
N ASP A 339 37.01 3.22 5.60
CA ASP A 339 37.94 2.14 5.27
C ASP A 339 37.26 0.76 5.18
N ASN A 340 36.26 0.51 6.04
CA ASN A 340 35.50 -0.74 6.07
C ASN A 340 34.24 -0.71 5.19
N LEU A 341 34.01 0.36 4.40
CA LEU A 341 32.80 0.49 3.58
C LEU A 341 32.73 -0.60 2.51
N LEU A 342 33.89 -0.97 1.95
CA LEU A 342 34.00 -2.07 1.00
C LEU A 342 33.50 -3.40 1.59
N LEU A 343 33.86 -3.68 2.85
CA LEU A 343 33.42 -4.87 3.57
C LEU A 343 31.90 -4.82 3.84
N GLY A 344 31.37 -3.64 4.18
CA GLY A 344 29.93 -3.43 4.35
C GLY A 344 29.14 -3.71 3.06
N ILE A 345 29.61 -3.20 1.92
CA ILE A 345 28.99 -3.46 0.61
C ILE A 345 29.13 -4.92 0.23
N ALA A 346 30.27 -5.58 0.51
CA ALA A 346 30.43 -7.00 0.25
C ALA A 346 29.41 -7.83 1.04
N ILE A 347 29.22 -7.54 2.33
CA ILE A 347 28.19 -8.18 3.16
C ILE A 347 26.80 -7.92 2.58
N GLN A 348 26.50 -6.68 2.15
CA GLN A 348 25.24 -6.35 1.51
C GLN A 348 25.01 -7.17 0.23
N VAL A 349 26.02 -7.33 -0.63
CA VAL A 349 25.94 -8.16 -1.84
C VAL A 349 25.63 -9.62 -1.47
N PHE A 350 26.31 -10.20 -0.48
CA PHE A 350 25.98 -11.56 -0.02
C PHE A 350 24.55 -11.67 0.49
N CYS A 351 24.11 -10.69 1.28
CA CYS A 351 22.74 -10.62 1.79
C CYS A 351 21.70 -10.48 0.66
N THR A 352 22.01 -9.84 -0.47
CA THR A 352 21.07 -9.74 -1.61
C THR A 352 20.73 -11.07 -2.27
N TYR A 353 21.54 -12.11 -2.04
CA TYR A 353 21.23 -13.47 -2.51
C TYR A 353 20.32 -14.26 -1.56
N ILE A 354 20.17 -13.83 -0.30
CA ILE A 354 19.28 -14.51 0.66
C ILE A 354 17.81 -14.46 0.17
N PRO A 355 17.25 -13.32 -0.26
CA PRO A 355 15.91 -13.28 -0.83
C PRO A 355 15.76 -14.13 -2.10
N VAL A 356 16.83 -14.30 -2.87
CA VAL A 356 16.84 -15.17 -4.06
C VAL A 356 16.63 -16.63 -3.67
N ALA A 357 17.30 -17.11 -2.61
CA ALA A 357 17.05 -18.45 -2.07
C ALA A 357 15.61 -18.60 -1.54
N LEU A 358 15.06 -17.53 -0.95
CA LEU A 358 13.69 -17.50 -0.44
C LEU A 358 12.61 -17.37 -1.54
N LEU A 359 12.97 -17.20 -2.82
CA LEU A 359 12.01 -17.19 -3.94
C LEU A 359 11.20 -18.49 -4.08
N VAL A 360 11.65 -19.57 -3.44
CA VAL A 360 10.89 -20.82 -3.31
C VAL A 360 9.51 -20.58 -2.67
N LEU A 361 9.39 -19.57 -1.81
CA LEU A 361 8.15 -19.19 -1.12
C LEU A 361 7.06 -18.69 -2.08
N ILE A 362 7.42 -18.09 -3.22
CA ILE A 362 6.46 -17.50 -4.18
C ILE A 362 5.85 -18.60 -5.06
N PRO A 363 4.51 -18.73 -5.16
CA PRO A 363 3.84 -19.74 -5.99
C PRO A 363 4.32 -19.75 -7.46
N LYS A 364 4.39 -20.93 -8.08
CA LYS A 364 4.91 -21.13 -9.45
C LYS A 364 3.98 -20.62 -10.56
N ASP A 365 2.72 -20.30 -10.22
CA ASP A 365 1.64 -20.07 -11.18
C ASP A 365 1.15 -18.61 -11.22
N ALA A 366 1.81 -17.71 -10.49
CA ALA A 366 1.48 -16.29 -10.53
C ALA A 366 2.03 -15.62 -11.80
N THR A 367 1.16 -15.39 -12.80
CA THR A 367 1.46 -14.68 -14.04
C THR A 367 0.81 -13.30 -14.10
N GLY A 368 1.46 -12.37 -14.82
CA GLY A 368 0.94 -11.02 -15.09
C GLY A 368 -0.24 -10.99 -16.07
N ILE A 369 -0.76 -12.13 -16.53
CA ILE A 369 -1.92 -12.27 -17.44
C ILE A 369 -2.79 -13.42 -16.92
N SER A 370 -4.12 -13.26 -16.98
CA SER A 370 -5.10 -14.35 -16.83
C SER A 370 -5.11 -15.18 -18.11
N THR A 371 -4.69 -16.45 -18.04
CA THR A 371 -5.03 -17.42 -19.10
C THR A 371 -6.51 -17.67 -19.12
#